data_AF-A0A938T4N1-F1
#
_entry.id   AF-A0A938T4N1-F1
#
_cell.length_a   1.000
_cell.length_b   1.000
_cell.length_c   1.000
_cell.angle_alpha   90.00
_cell.angle_beta   90.00
_cell.angle_gamma   90.00
#
_symmetry.space_group_name_H-M   'P 1'
#
loop_
_entity.id
_entity.type
_entity.pdbx_description
1 polymer ?
#
loop_
_entity_poly.entity_id
_entity_poly.type
_entity_poly.pdbx_seq_one_letter_code
_entity_poly.pdbx_strand_id
1 'polypeptide(L)'
;MKRKILTIKNKEELSISELILFQPYKNIVSNFYDLAINKDAIHFDAVSRNFSGIDNVDSYIRDYYEAMLGVTSYYQASKGGRGKYIEKKIASISESCVLDFSMSEFPKFLTIRNILRKEKLYGDYFLSKDEKKDLRTHEWDFISNYNCTTDLINLLPNKISFLELKNRVDSGGVSARREIWIKKFPYFLEYFKNNMILFKFKEKEYTLYDFLTENNINTILLNIGLLFNVSGEPATKEGDKSKGFYSSNEEGYKFIKKYIEDSNVFSIVEDNIDNLFLKIKYEDIIIEIRAVYGNDIPVILLGKNIDINDLLLNPYDDIWLFQLLSIEQRADLLKNDDNLLLKIDKLIKSNYSLRLIINEFINEEGNNIEKLTDLVSEINNDNLVVPHGREKIDYIHDIIYFYCANY
;
A
#
# COMPACT_ATOMS: atom_id res chain seq x y z
N MET A 1 20.21 19.62 13.36
CA MET A 1 19.74 18.32 13.91
C MET A 1 19.88 17.23 12.85
N LYS A 2 20.29 16.00 13.18
CA LYS A 2 20.38 14.90 12.19
C LYS A 2 18.99 14.29 11.95
N ARG A 3 18.53 14.28 10.68
CA ARG A 3 17.26 13.67 10.28
C ARG A 3 17.44 12.21 9.88
N LYS A 4 16.44 11.37 10.15
CA LYS A 4 16.40 9.99 9.68
C LYS A 4 15.54 9.90 8.43
N ILE A 5 16.13 10.15 7.27
CA ILE A 5 15.42 10.12 5.99
C ILE A 5 15.70 8.78 5.31
N LEU A 6 14.67 8.00 5.02
CA LEU A 6 14.80 6.73 4.31
C LEU A 6 15.06 6.95 2.82
N THR A 7 14.38 7.92 2.20
CA THR A 7 14.42 8.08 0.74
C THR A 7 15.71 8.68 0.18
N ILE A 8 16.62 9.14 1.04
CA ILE A 8 17.98 9.58 0.67
C ILE A 8 19.01 8.45 0.76
N LYS A 9 18.70 7.34 1.43
CA LYS A 9 19.64 6.24 1.62
C LYS A 9 19.97 5.52 0.33
N ASN A 10 21.16 4.93 0.27
CA ASN A 10 21.54 4.07 -0.84
C ASN A 10 20.67 2.81 -0.86
N LYS A 11 19.83 2.69 -1.89
CA LYS A 11 18.88 1.58 -2.06
C LYS A 11 19.56 0.21 -2.03
N GLU A 12 20.80 0.10 -2.50
CA GLU A 12 21.54 -1.18 -2.55
C GLU A 12 22.00 -1.66 -1.16
N GLU A 13 22.09 -0.76 -0.18
CA GLU A 13 22.55 -1.04 1.18
C GLU A 13 21.39 -1.20 2.18
N LEU A 14 20.16 -1.00 1.73
CA LEU A 14 18.98 -1.09 2.58
C LEU A 14 18.69 -2.51 3.05
N SER A 15 18.30 -2.64 4.31
CA SER A 15 17.74 -3.88 4.82
C SER A 15 16.43 -4.23 4.10
N ILE A 16 16.01 -5.51 4.13
CA ILE A 16 14.74 -5.95 3.54
C ILE A 16 13.54 -5.13 4.05
N SER A 17 13.53 -4.81 5.35
CA SER A 17 12.45 -3.99 5.94
C SER A 17 12.43 -2.57 5.41
N GLU A 18 13.61 -1.98 5.16
CA GLU A 18 13.75 -0.65 4.56
C GLU A 18 13.38 -0.65 3.08
N LEU A 19 13.80 -1.66 2.32
CA LEU A 19 13.44 -1.81 0.90
C LEU A 19 11.93 -1.87 0.68
N ILE A 20 11.22 -2.55 1.58
CA ILE A 20 9.75 -2.64 1.56
C ILE A 20 9.09 -1.26 1.76
N LEU A 21 9.68 -0.40 2.59
CA LEU A 21 9.20 0.96 2.89
C LEU A 21 9.63 2.00 1.85
N PHE A 22 10.80 1.82 1.26
CA PHE A 22 11.47 2.83 0.44
C PHE A 22 10.59 3.33 -0.71
N GLN A 23 10.03 2.41 -1.51
CA GLN A 23 9.23 2.80 -2.67
C GLN A 23 7.90 3.46 -2.28
N PRO A 24 7.11 2.92 -1.32
CA PRO A 24 5.95 3.62 -0.78
C PRO A 24 6.27 5.03 -0.27
N TYR A 25 7.39 5.20 0.45
CA TYR A 25 7.81 6.50 0.97
C TYR A 25 8.19 7.44 -0.17
N LYS A 26 9.06 6.99 -1.08
CA LYS A 26 9.49 7.80 -2.24
C LYS A 26 8.30 8.30 -3.05
N ASN A 27 7.31 7.45 -3.29
CA ASN A 27 6.09 7.85 -3.99
C ASN A 27 5.34 8.98 -3.27
N ILE A 28 5.20 8.90 -1.93
CA ILE A 28 4.53 9.96 -1.15
C ILE A 28 5.38 11.25 -1.15
N VAL A 29 6.69 11.13 -0.90
CA VAL A 29 7.62 12.27 -0.83
C VAL A 29 7.69 13.02 -2.16
N SER A 30 7.75 12.31 -3.29
CA SER A 30 7.74 12.95 -4.61
C SER A 30 6.44 13.70 -4.91
N ASN A 31 5.29 13.20 -4.43
CA ASN A 31 4.04 13.94 -4.54
C ASN A 31 4.02 15.17 -3.62
N PHE A 32 4.50 15.06 -2.38
CA PHE A 32 4.66 16.24 -1.52
C PHE A 32 5.56 17.30 -2.15
N TYR A 33 6.63 16.88 -2.82
CA TYR A 33 7.54 17.77 -3.54
C TYR A 33 6.81 18.47 -4.68
N ASP A 34 6.10 17.74 -5.55
CA ASP A 34 5.31 18.31 -6.64
C ASP A 34 4.27 19.33 -6.12
N LEU A 35 3.52 18.99 -5.06
CA LEU A 35 2.58 19.90 -4.42
C LEU A 35 3.24 21.18 -3.88
N ALA A 36 4.48 21.09 -3.44
CA ALA A 36 5.22 22.22 -2.91
C ALA A 36 5.79 23.11 -4.01
N ILE A 37 6.07 22.62 -5.23
CA ILE A 37 6.71 23.41 -6.29
C ILE A 37 5.77 23.76 -7.46
N ASN A 38 4.65 23.06 -7.59
CA ASN A 38 3.69 23.22 -8.68
C ASN A 38 2.35 23.75 -8.15
N LYS A 39 2.05 25.01 -8.49
CA LYS A 39 0.83 25.71 -8.06
C LYS A 39 -0.43 24.97 -8.55
N ASP A 40 -0.37 24.43 -9.76
CA ASP A 40 -1.49 23.79 -10.46
C ASP A 40 -1.68 22.31 -10.10
N ALA A 41 -0.82 21.73 -9.26
CA ALA A 41 -0.87 20.31 -8.92
C ALA A 41 -2.17 19.87 -8.20
N ILE A 42 -2.85 20.81 -7.51
CA ILE A 42 -4.17 20.58 -6.90
C ILE A 42 -5.07 21.78 -7.19
N HIS A 43 -6.25 21.50 -7.73
CA HIS A 43 -7.35 22.45 -7.77
C HIS A 43 -8.22 22.29 -6.53
N PHE A 44 -8.29 23.33 -5.71
CA PHE A 44 -9.21 23.36 -4.59
C PHE A 44 -10.64 23.53 -5.12
N ASP A 45 -11.54 22.62 -4.77
CA ASP A 45 -12.92 22.60 -5.25
C ASP A 45 -13.64 23.91 -4.89
N ALA A 46 -14.23 24.58 -5.88
CA ALA A 46 -14.86 25.89 -5.70
C ALA A 46 -16.07 25.84 -4.76
N VAL A 47 -16.80 24.72 -4.74
CA VAL A 47 -17.90 24.52 -3.80
C VAL A 47 -17.37 24.44 -2.37
N SER A 48 -16.28 23.69 -2.15
CA SER A 48 -15.61 23.58 -0.85
C SER A 48 -15.06 24.93 -0.37
N ARG A 49 -14.54 25.78 -1.26
CA ARG A 49 -14.10 27.15 -0.89
C ARG A 49 -15.27 27.99 -0.40
N ASN A 50 -16.34 28.02 -1.20
CA ASN A 50 -17.52 28.80 -0.86
C ASN A 50 -18.16 28.32 0.45
N PHE A 51 -18.33 27.00 0.60
CA PHE A 51 -18.92 26.39 1.79
C PHE A 51 -18.09 26.63 3.06
N SER A 52 -16.75 26.56 2.95
CA SER A 52 -15.86 26.87 4.08
C SER A 52 -15.78 28.36 4.40
N GLY A 53 -16.33 29.23 3.56
CA GLY A 53 -16.26 30.68 3.72
C GLY A 53 -14.86 31.27 3.54
N ILE A 54 -13.94 30.50 2.96
CA ILE A 54 -12.53 30.88 2.86
C ILE A 54 -12.28 32.05 1.90
N ASP A 55 -13.20 32.29 0.98
CA ASP A 55 -13.14 33.46 0.11
C ASP A 55 -13.36 34.78 0.87
N ASN A 56 -13.87 34.71 2.12
CA ASN A 56 -14.14 35.87 2.97
C ASN A 56 -13.02 36.19 3.96
N VAL A 57 -11.94 35.40 4.01
CA VAL A 57 -10.78 35.68 4.88
C VAL A 57 -9.66 36.35 4.08
N ASP A 58 -8.67 36.89 4.77
CA ASP A 58 -7.48 37.43 4.10
C ASP A 58 -6.70 36.34 3.34
N SER A 59 -5.91 36.78 2.36
CA SER A 59 -5.18 35.85 1.49
C SER A 59 -4.20 34.96 2.27
N TYR A 60 -3.64 35.44 3.39
CA TYR A 60 -2.70 34.64 4.16
C TYR A 60 -3.38 33.43 4.81
N ILE A 61 -4.56 33.62 5.43
CA ILE A 61 -5.35 32.50 5.98
C ILE A 61 -5.84 31.59 4.85
N ARG A 62 -6.32 32.18 3.74
CA ARG A 62 -6.82 31.41 2.60
C ARG A 62 -5.75 30.47 2.03
N ASP A 63 -4.60 31.03 1.67
CA ASP A 63 -3.56 30.29 0.96
C ASP A 63 -2.96 29.18 1.85
N TYR A 64 -2.82 29.43 3.16
CA TYR A 64 -2.41 28.41 4.13
C TYR A 64 -3.43 27.29 4.28
N TYR A 65 -4.72 27.62 4.38
CA TYR A 65 -5.76 26.61 4.54
C TYR A 65 -5.95 25.75 3.27
N GLU A 66 -5.86 26.37 2.08
CA GLU A 66 -5.85 25.63 0.82
C GLU A 66 -4.65 24.66 0.74
N ALA A 67 -3.46 25.11 1.14
CA ALA A 67 -2.27 24.26 1.22
C ALA A 67 -2.45 23.11 2.23
N MET A 68 -2.90 23.42 3.44
CA MET A 68 -3.11 22.46 4.52
C MET A 68 -4.07 21.35 4.08
N LEU A 69 -5.26 21.70 3.58
CA LEU A 69 -6.23 20.70 3.16
C LEU A 69 -5.81 19.96 1.89
N GLY A 70 -5.19 20.62 0.93
CA GLY A 70 -4.71 19.99 -0.30
C GLY A 70 -3.68 18.88 -0.01
N VAL A 71 -2.65 19.21 0.77
CA VAL A 71 -1.57 18.27 1.12
C VAL A 71 -2.07 17.17 2.05
N THR A 72 -2.88 17.52 3.06
CA THR A 72 -3.41 16.50 3.99
C THR A 72 -4.43 15.57 3.33
N SER A 73 -5.29 16.09 2.46
CA SER A 73 -6.25 15.28 1.69
C SER A 73 -5.52 14.27 0.81
N TYR A 74 -4.47 14.69 0.09
CA TYR A 74 -3.62 13.77 -0.67
C TYR A 74 -3.05 12.68 0.24
N TYR A 75 -2.40 13.02 1.35
CA TYR A 75 -1.78 12.02 2.24
C TYR A 75 -2.81 11.04 2.81
N GLN A 76 -3.96 11.54 3.25
CA GLN A 76 -5.02 10.69 3.81
C GLN A 76 -5.69 9.83 2.74
N ALA A 77 -5.83 10.33 1.50
CA ALA A 77 -6.35 9.59 0.36
C ALA A 77 -5.31 8.67 -0.31
N SER A 78 -4.01 8.83 -0.04
CA SER A 78 -2.91 8.03 -0.59
C SER A 78 -2.94 6.60 -0.02
N LYS A 79 -3.92 5.82 -0.51
CA LYS A 79 -4.13 4.41 -0.19
C LYS A 79 -2.98 3.55 -0.69
N GLY A 80 -2.35 3.94 -1.80
CA GLY A 80 -1.27 3.21 -2.48
C GLY A 80 0.06 3.13 -1.72
N GLY A 81 0.31 4.02 -0.75
CA GLY A 81 1.52 3.96 0.07
C GLY A 81 1.35 3.10 1.33
N ARG A 82 0.40 3.47 2.19
CA ARG A 82 0.22 2.85 3.52
C ARG A 82 -0.36 1.44 3.48
N GLY A 83 -1.38 1.21 2.64
CA GLY A 83 -1.93 -0.14 2.41
C GLY A 83 -0.87 -1.08 1.88
N LYS A 84 -0.14 -0.60 0.87
CA LYS A 84 0.86 -1.41 0.19
C LYS A 84 2.03 -1.83 1.08
N TYR A 85 2.47 -0.93 1.95
CA TYR A 85 3.49 -1.24 2.94
C TYR A 85 3.11 -2.44 3.81
N ILE A 86 1.91 -2.42 4.38
CA ILE A 86 1.43 -3.47 5.29
C ILE A 86 1.33 -4.82 4.56
N GLU A 87 0.76 -4.83 3.35
CA GLU A 87 0.71 -6.03 2.51
C GLU A 87 2.11 -6.60 2.25
N LYS A 88 3.05 -5.76 1.82
CA LYS A 88 4.44 -6.18 1.60
C LYS A 88 5.10 -6.69 2.88
N LYS A 89 4.84 -6.06 4.02
CA LYS A 89 5.38 -6.49 5.32
C LYS A 89 4.85 -7.88 5.69
N ILE A 90 3.55 -8.13 5.52
CA ILE A 90 2.95 -9.46 5.74
C ILE A 90 3.54 -10.49 4.77
N ALA A 91 3.59 -10.19 3.47
CA ALA A 91 4.19 -11.10 2.47
C ALA A 91 5.68 -11.37 2.72
N SER A 92 6.40 -10.44 3.34
CA SER A 92 7.82 -10.63 3.67
C SER A 92 8.07 -11.69 4.75
N ILE A 93 7.08 -11.98 5.60
CA ILE A 93 7.19 -12.91 6.73
C ILE A 93 7.27 -14.38 6.26
N SER A 94 6.68 -14.72 5.12
CA SER A 94 6.67 -16.08 4.58
C SER A 94 7.22 -16.12 3.16
N GLU A 95 8.04 -17.12 2.86
CA GLU A 95 8.57 -17.36 1.50
C GLU A 95 7.49 -17.84 0.55
N SER A 96 6.41 -18.43 1.07
CA SER A 96 5.28 -18.91 0.27
C SER A 96 4.18 -17.88 0.03
N CYS A 97 4.35 -16.65 0.55
CA CYS A 97 3.35 -15.59 0.43
C CYS A 97 3.70 -14.58 -0.66
N VAL A 98 2.71 -14.23 -1.49
CA VAL A 98 2.81 -13.29 -2.61
C VAL A 98 1.70 -12.25 -2.50
N LEU A 99 2.00 -11.01 -2.90
CA LEU A 99 1.04 -9.89 -2.94
C LEU A 99 0.54 -9.59 -4.37
N ASP A 100 -0.57 -8.88 -4.49
CA ASP A 100 -1.23 -8.54 -5.77
C ASP A 100 -1.37 -9.74 -6.70
N PHE A 101 -1.89 -10.83 -6.16
CA PHE A 101 -2.04 -12.06 -6.92
C PHE A 101 -3.24 -11.95 -7.84
N SER A 102 -3.07 -12.34 -9.10
CA SER A 102 -4.17 -12.58 -10.03
C SER A 102 -4.29 -14.06 -10.36
N MET A 103 -5.51 -14.53 -10.65
CA MET A 103 -5.77 -15.92 -11.02
C MET A 103 -4.91 -16.38 -12.21
N SER A 104 -4.61 -15.49 -13.15
CA SER A 104 -3.68 -15.75 -14.26
C SER A 104 -2.25 -16.10 -13.84
N GLU A 105 -1.84 -15.78 -12.62
CA GLU A 105 -0.51 -16.04 -12.08
C GLU A 105 -0.43 -17.36 -11.31
N PHE A 106 -1.53 -18.10 -11.14
CA PHE A 106 -1.57 -19.33 -10.35
C PHE A 106 -0.50 -20.35 -10.77
N PRO A 107 -0.30 -20.64 -12.07
CA PRO A 107 0.75 -21.57 -12.48
C PRO A 107 2.15 -21.11 -12.07
N LYS A 108 2.45 -19.81 -12.20
CA LYS A 108 3.72 -19.22 -11.76
C LYS A 108 3.87 -19.29 -10.25
N PHE A 109 2.77 -19.07 -9.51
CA PHE A 109 2.75 -19.14 -8.05
C PHE A 109 3.06 -20.54 -7.50
N LEU A 110 2.76 -21.61 -8.23
CA LEU A 110 3.12 -22.98 -7.81
C LEU A 110 4.52 -23.40 -8.27
N THR A 111 4.96 -22.96 -9.44
CA THR A 111 6.17 -23.47 -10.10
C THR A 111 7.42 -22.59 -9.88
N ILE A 112 7.27 -21.27 -9.96
CA ILE A 112 8.36 -20.28 -9.88
C ILE A 112 8.08 -19.19 -8.84
N ARG A 113 7.41 -19.58 -7.75
CA ARG A 113 6.94 -18.68 -6.69
C ARG A 113 7.98 -17.71 -6.18
N ASN A 114 9.21 -18.17 -5.98
CA ASN A 114 10.28 -17.33 -5.42
C ASN A 114 10.58 -16.13 -6.33
N ILE A 115 10.52 -16.34 -7.65
CA ILE A 115 10.74 -15.28 -8.65
C ILE A 115 9.55 -14.32 -8.65
N LEU A 116 8.32 -14.83 -8.72
CA LEU A 116 7.09 -14.03 -8.66
C LEU A 116 7.03 -13.19 -7.37
N ARG A 117 7.36 -13.80 -6.23
CA ARG A 117 7.41 -13.12 -4.93
C ARG A 117 8.43 -11.98 -4.93
N LYS A 118 9.63 -12.24 -5.46
CA LYS A 118 10.72 -11.27 -5.52
C LYS A 118 10.35 -10.07 -6.40
N GLU A 119 9.74 -10.32 -7.56
CA GLU A 119 9.16 -9.31 -8.44
C GLU A 119 8.15 -8.43 -7.70
N LYS A 120 7.17 -9.05 -7.04
CA LYS A 120 6.07 -8.32 -6.41
C LYS A 120 6.49 -7.55 -5.15
N LEU A 121 7.44 -8.08 -4.37
CA LEU A 121 7.95 -7.40 -3.17
C LEU A 121 8.87 -6.23 -3.51
N TYR A 122 9.83 -6.44 -4.41
CA TYR A 122 10.95 -5.53 -4.61
C TYR A 122 10.94 -4.82 -5.98
N GLY A 123 10.20 -5.36 -6.95
CA GLY A 123 10.11 -4.89 -8.33
C GLY A 123 11.11 -5.58 -9.26
N ASP A 124 10.86 -5.47 -10.57
CA ASP A 124 11.63 -6.08 -11.66
C ASP A 124 13.13 -5.76 -11.63
N TYR A 125 13.52 -4.61 -11.06
CA TYR A 125 14.92 -4.21 -10.94
C TYR A 125 15.75 -5.26 -10.19
N PHE A 126 15.15 -5.95 -9.22
CA PHE A 126 15.84 -6.96 -8.40
C PHE A 126 15.95 -8.32 -9.08
N LEU A 127 15.29 -8.51 -10.23
CA LEU A 127 15.34 -9.78 -10.95
C LEU A 127 16.57 -9.84 -11.88
N SER A 128 17.22 -11.00 -11.89
CA SER A 128 18.26 -11.34 -12.87
C SER A 128 17.66 -11.41 -14.29
N LYS A 129 18.53 -11.43 -15.30
CA LYS A 129 18.09 -11.61 -16.70
C LYS A 129 17.37 -12.93 -16.91
N ASP A 130 17.83 -14.00 -16.25
CA ASP A 130 17.23 -15.32 -16.35
C ASP A 130 15.88 -15.38 -15.62
N GLU A 131 15.79 -14.80 -14.42
CA GLU A 131 14.53 -14.69 -13.67
C GLU A 131 13.45 -13.94 -14.48
N LYS A 132 13.85 -12.85 -15.15
CA LYS A 132 12.94 -12.10 -16.06
C LYS A 132 12.50 -12.93 -17.25
N LYS A 133 13.38 -13.78 -17.78
CA LYS A 133 13.06 -14.68 -18.88
C LYS A 133 12.05 -15.72 -18.41
N ASP A 134 12.28 -16.35 -17.28
CA ASP A 134 11.40 -17.39 -16.70
C ASP A 134 9.97 -16.87 -16.47
N LEU A 135 9.82 -15.62 -15.99
CA LEU A 135 8.50 -14.99 -15.84
C LEU A 135 7.79 -14.75 -17.18
N ARG A 136 8.52 -14.43 -18.24
CA ARG A 136 7.98 -14.08 -19.57
C ARG A 136 7.70 -15.29 -20.44
N THR A 137 8.51 -16.33 -20.34
CA THR A 137 8.43 -17.54 -21.18
C THR A 137 7.77 -18.71 -20.45
N HIS A 138 6.93 -18.41 -19.44
CA HIS A 138 6.24 -19.44 -18.69
C HIS A 138 5.28 -20.21 -19.60
N GLU A 139 5.31 -21.54 -19.55
CA GLU A 139 4.63 -22.42 -20.51
C GLU A 139 3.10 -22.50 -20.34
N TRP A 140 2.56 -21.88 -19.30
CA TRP A 140 1.14 -21.89 -19.01
C TRP A 140 0.46 -20.65 -19.56
N ASP A 141 -0.60 -20.86 -20.34
CA ASP A 141 -1.48 -19.81 -20.81
C ASP A 141 -2.69 -19.67 -19.88
N PHE A 142 -3.08 -18.44 -19.59
CA PHE A 142 -4.36 -18.13 -18.97
C PHE A 142 -5.36 -17.78 -20.06
N ILE A 143 -6.41 -18.59 -20.19
CA ILE A 143 -7.35 -18.53 -21.34
C ILE A 143 -8.76 -18.09 -20.96
N SER A 144 -9.00 -17.77 -19.68
CA SER A 144 -10.28 -17.25 -19.22
C SER A 144 -10.36 -15.72 -19.33
N ASN A 145 -11.56 -15.20 -19.56
CA ASN A 145 -11.84 -13.77 -19.48
C ASN A 145 -12.06 -13.29 -18.04
N TYR A 146 -12.11 -14.21 -17.07
CA TYR A 146 -12.41 -13.93 -15.67
C TYR A 146 -11.14 -14.05 -14.82
N ASN A 147 -10.43 -12.94 -14.58
CA ASN A 147 -9.20 -12.90 -13.79
C ASN A 147 -9.41 -12.22 -12.43
N CYS A 148 -9.79 -13.00 -11.42
CA CYS A 148 -9.94 -12.49 -10.06
C CYS A 148 -8.59 -12.14 -9.46
N THR A 149 -8.54 -11.10 -8.63
CA THR A 149 -7.35 -10.69 -7.88
C THR A 149 -7.58 -10.79 -6.38
N THR A 150 -6.49 -10.95 -5.62
CA THR A 150 -6.45 -10.87 -4.17
C THR A 150 -5.24 -10.06 -3.71
N ASP A 151 -5.36 -9.39 -2.56
CA ASP A 151 -4.26 -8.60 -2.01
C ASP A 151 -3.07 -9.50 -1.63
N LEU A 152 -3.34 -10.66 -1.02
CA LEU A 152 -2.34 -11.64 -0.59
C LEU A 152 -2.78 -13.07 -0.89
N ILE A 153 -1.83 -13.91 -1.30
CA ILE A 153 -1.97 -15.37 -1.40
C ILE A 153 -0.83 -16.04 -0.64
N ASN A 154 -1.09 -17.18 0.00
CA ASN A 154 -0.06 -18.00 0.63
C ASN A 154 -0.30 -19.49 0.39
N LEU A 155 0.78 -20.25 0.19
CA LEU A 155 0.76 -21.70 0.13
C LEU A 155 1.11 -22.28 1.50
N LEU A 156 0.22 -23.13 2.01
CA LEU A 156 0.35 -23.93 3.22
C LEU A 156 0.31 -25.44 2.82
N PRO A 157 0.68 -26.38 3.71
CA PRO A 157 0.60 -27.80 3.41
C PRO A 157 -0.81 -28.22 2.97
N ASN A 158 -0.97 -28.62 1.70
CA ASN A 158 -2.24 -28.99 1.04
C ASN A 158 -3.32 -27.89 1.03
N LYS A 159 -2.99 -26.64 1.39
CA LYS A 159 -3.96 -25.53 1.43
C LYS A 159 -3.43 -24.28 0.75
N ILE A 160 -4.33 -23.52 0.15
CA ILE A 160 -4.02 -22.16 -0.32
C ILE A 160 -4.92 -21.17 0.39
N SER A 161 -4.31 -20.10 0.89
CA SER A 161 -5.01 -19.01 1.56
C SER A 161 -4.98 -17.75 0.72
N PHE A 162 -6.15 -17.30 0.28
CA PHE A 162 -6.39 -16.00 -0.33
C PHE A 162 -6.86 -15.04 0.76
N LEU A 163 -6.36 -13.80 0.71
CA LEU A 163 -6.70 -12.77 1.68
C LEU A 163 -6.91 -11.43 0.98
N GLU A 164 -8.09 -10.88 1.20
CA GLU A 164 -8.42 -9.47 0.97
C GLU A 164 -8.21 -8.71 2.27
N LEU A 165 -7.33 -7.71 2.26
CA LEU A 165 -6.89 -7.03 3.47
C LEU A 165 -7.54 -5.65 3.60
N LYS A 166 -7.91 -5.30 4.82
CA LYS A 166 -8.22 -3.92 5.21
C LYS A 166 -7.41 -3.56 6.45
N ASN A 167 -6.72 -2.44 6.36
CA ASN A 167 -5.86 -1.95 7.42
C ASN A 167 -6.65 -1.63 8.69
N ARG A 168 -7.81 -1.00 8.56
CA ARG A 168 -8.67 -0.67 9.70
C ARG A 168 -10.09 -1.14 9.48
N VAL A 169 -10.82 -1.30 10.58
CA VAL A 169 -12.24 -1.64 10.54
C VAL A 169 -13.05 -0.61 9.73
N ASP A 170 -12.74 0.67 9.80
CA ASP A 170 -13.46 1.72 9.07
C ASP A 170 -12.89 2.01 7.66
N SER A 171 -11.86 1.27 7.21
CA SER A 171 -11.22 1.50 5.92
C SER A 171 -12.15 1.20 4.75
N GLY A 172 -12.45 2.24 3.95
CA GLY A 172 -13.33 2.13 2.77
C GLY A 172 -14.83 2.04 3.11
N GLY A 173 -15.19 2.22 4.38
CA GLY A 173 -16.57 2.12 4.85
C GLY A 173 -17.20 0.73 4.69
N VAL A 174 -18.52 0.68 4.84
CA VAL A 174 -19.34 -0.54 4.69
C VAL A 174 -19.28 -1.07 3.25
N SER A 175 -19.23 -0.19 2.24
CA SER A 175 -19.27 -0.60 0.83
C SER A 175 -18.07 -1.43 0.39
N ALA A 176 -16.85 -1.05 0.79
CA ALA A 176 -15.63 -1.75 0.38
C ALA A 176 -15.55 -3.18 0.94
N ARG A 177 -16.03 -3.40 2.18
CA ARG A 177 -16.11 -4.73 2.78
C ARG A 177 -17.18 -5.58 2.10
N ARG A 178 -18.34 -4.98 1.86
CA ARG A 178 -19.44 -5.64 1.16
C ARG A 178 -19.01 -6.11 -0.22
N GLU A 179 -18.25 -5.29 -0.98
CA GLU A 179 -17.74 -5.68 -2.30
C GLU A 179 -16.96 -7.01 -2.28
N ILE A 180 -16.12 -7.24 -1.26
CA ILE A 180 -15.36 -8.49 -1.16
C ILE A 180 -16.31 -9.69 -1.09
N TRP A 181 -17.31 -9.62 -0.21
CA TRP A 181 -18.29 -10.69 -0.02
C TRP A 181 -19.25 -10.87 -1.20
N ILE A 182 -19.73 -9.79 -1.82
CA ILE A 182 -20.80 -9.87 -2.82
C ILE A 182 -20.29 -9.95 -4.26
N LYS A 183 -19.00 -9.71 -4.48
CA LYS A 183 -18.42 -9.64 -5.83
C LYS A 183 -17.16 -10.49 -5.95
N LYS A 184 -16.13 -10.25 -5.12
CA LYS A 184 -14.85 -10.99 -5.25
C LYS A 184 -14.98 -12.47 -4.91
N PHE A 185 -15.55 -12.82 -3.74
CA PHE A 185 -15.71 -14.23 -3.37
C PHE A 185 -16.68 -15.00 -4.29
N PRO A 186 -17.84 -14.47 -4.71
CA PRO A 186 -18.68 -15.12 -5.70
C PRO A 186 -17.95 -15.36 -7.01
N TYR A 187 -17.17 -14.38 -7.51
CA TYR A 187 -16.38 -14.58 -8.73
C TYR A 187 -15.39 -15.74 -8.62
N PHE A 188 -14.78 -15.93 -7.45
CA PHE A 188 -13.92 -17.08 -7.22
C PHE A 188 -14.72 -18.40 -7.23
N LEU A 189 -15.91 -18.42 -6.62
CA LEU A 189 -16.78 -19.60 -6.60
C LEU A 189 -17.35 -19.94 -7.99
N GLU A 190 -17.53 -18.96 -8.88
CA GLU A 190 -17.98 -19.18 -10.26
C GLU A 190 -16.99 -20.06 -11.06
N TYR A 191 -15.70 -20.07 -10.73
CA TYR A 191 -14.72 -20.98 -11.35
C TYR A 191 -15.09 -22.45 -11.16
N PHE A 192 -15.55 -22.81 -9.96
CA PHE A 192 -15.99 -24.17 -9.63
C PHE A 192 -17.40 -24.42 -10.15
N LYS A 193 -18.33 -23.51 -9.87
CA LYS A 193 -19.75 -23.67 -10.22
C LYS A 193 -19.97 -23.94 -11.71
N ASN A 194 -19.19 -23.29 -12.58
CA ASN A 194 -19.33 -23.43 -14.04
C ASN A 194 -18.26 -24.33 -14.68
N ASN A 195 -17.41 -25.00 -13.88
CA ASN A 195 -16.28 -25.78 -14.39
C ASN A 195 -15.45 -25.01 -15.43
N MET A 196 -15.10 -23.77 -15.09
CA MET A 196 -14.42 -22.88 -16.02
C MET A 196 -13.04 -23.40 -16.35
N ILE A 197 -12.73 -23.50 -17.64
CA ILE A 197 -11.37 -23.74 -18.12
C ILE A 197 -10.58 -22.45 -17.93
N LEU A 198 -9.52 -22.51 -17.13
CA LEU A 198 -8.72 -21.34 -16.77
C LEU A 198 -7.33 -21.37 -17.41
N PHE A 199 -6.73 -22.55 -17.46
CA PHE A 199 -5.34 -22.70 -17.81
C PHE A 199 -5.17 -23.66 -18.98
N LYS A 200 -4.17 -23.39 -19.81
CA LYS A 200 -3.73 -24.29 -20.86
C LYS A 200 -2.24 -24.54 -20.72
N PHE A 201 -1.83 -25.80 -20.78
CA PHE A 201 -0.44 -26.22 -20.84
C PHE A 201 -0.26 -27.14 -22.04
N LYS A 202 0.51 -26.68 -23.02
CA LYS A 202 0.61 -27.33 -24.34
C LYS A 202 -0.78 -27.49 -24.94
N GLU A 203 -1.25 -28.72 -25.20
CA GLU A 203 -2.59 -28.98 -25.75
C GLU A 203 -3.64 -29.40 -24.71
N LYS A 204 -3.29 -29.35 -23.42
CA LYS A 204 -4.21 -29.72 -22.34
C LYS A 204 -4.81 -28.48 -21.69
N GLU A 205 -6.10 -28.54 -21.45
CA GLU A 205 -6.90 -27.51 -20.80
C GLU A 205 -7.27 -27.97 -19.38
N TYR A 206 -7.26 -27.03 -18.45
CA TYR A 206 -7.42 -27.29 -17.02
C TYR A 206 -8.44 -26.33 -16.42
N THR A 207 -9.39 -26.89 -15.68
CA THR A 207 -10.21 -26.12 -14.73
C THR A 207 -9.39 -25.78 -13.49
N LEU A 208 -9.93 -24.90 -12.62
CA LEU A 208 -9.32 -24.67 -11.31
C LEU A 208 -9.25 -25.95 -10.47
N TYR A 209 -10.30 -26.79 -10.55
CA TYR A 209 -10.36 -28.06 -9.83
C TYR A 209 -9.23 -28.99 -10.27
N ASP A 210 -9.09 -29.25 -11.58
CA ASP A 210 -8.04 -30.13 -12.12
C ASP A 210 -6.66 -29.66 -11.67
N PHE A 211 -6.43 -28.35 -11.76
CA PHE A 211 -5.16 -27.74 -11.41
C PHE A 211 -4.82 -27.88 -9.92
N LEU A 212 -5.80 -27.74 -9.03
CA LEU A 212 -5.60 -27.90 -7.58
C LEU A 212 -5.33 -29.36 -7.21
N THR A 213 -6.11 -30.29 -7.77
CA THR A 213 -5.99 -31.73 -7.49
C THR A 213 -4.65 -32.28 -7.96
N GLU A 214 -4.18 -31.92 -9.16
CA GLU A 214 -2.84 -32.32 -9.66
C GLU A 214 -1.69 -31.80 -8.77
N ASN A 215 -1.92 -30.71 -8.04
CA ASN A 215 -0.94 -30.11 -7.13
C ASN A 215 -1.16 -30.49 -5.66
N ASN A 216 -2.01 -31.50 -5.38
CA ASN A 216 -2.34 -31.98 -4.03
C ASN A 216 -2.90 -30.89 -3.10
N ILE A 217 -3.60 -29.89 -3.65
CA ILE A 217 -4.27 -28.85 -2.88
C ILE A 217 -5.74 -29.23 -2.75
N ASN A 218 -6.17 -29.53 -1.54
CA ASN A 218 -7.54 -29.94 -1.27
C ASN A 218 -8.33 -28.94 -0.40
N THR A 219 -7.68 -27.84 0.02
CA THR A 219 -8.33 -26.81 0.83
C THR A 219 -8.01 -25.41 0.32
N ILE A 220 -9.05 -24.59 0.20
CA ILE A 220 -8.94 -23.17 -0.15
C ILE A 220 -9.49 -22.35 1.02
N LEU A 221 -8.75 -21.33 1.44
CA LEU A 221 -9.21 -20.36 2.43
C LEU A 221 -9.45 -19.03 1.72
N LEU A 222 -10.68 -18.54 1.70
CA LEU A 222 -11.06 -17.22 1.20
C LEU A 222 -11.33 -16.31 2.41
N ASN A 223 -10.40 -15.40 2.68
CA ASN A 223 -10.42 -14.59 3.89
C ASN A 223 -10.59 -13.11 3.59
N ILE A 224 -11.41 -12.42 4.39
CA ILE A 224 -11.31 -10.97 4.56
C ILE A 224 -10.61 -10.70 5.88
N GLY A 225 -9.49 -9.98 5.84
CA GLY A 225 -8.69 -9.62 7.01
C GLY A 225 -8.92 -8.18 7.43
N LEU A 226 -9.22 -7.96 8.70
CA LEU A 226 -9.30 -6.64 9.33
C LEU A 226 -8.18 -6.51 10.36
N LEU A 227 -7.16 -5.70 10.08
CA LEU A 227 -5.97 -5.62 10.95
C LEU A 227 -6.23 -4.83 12.22
N PHE A 228 -6.56 -3.55 12.12
CA PHE A 228 -6.62 -2.64 13.27
C PHE A 228 -8.04 -2.12 13.54
N ASN A 229 -8.33 -1.81 14.80
CA ASN A 229 -9.50 -1.05 15.19
C ASN A 229 -9.29 0.46 14.93
N VAL A 230 -10.29 1.28 15.24
CA VAL A 230 -10.21 2.75 15.02
C VAL A 230 -9.18 3.45 15.91
N SER A 231 -8.78 2.81 17.02
CA SER A 231 -7.77 3.30 17.97
C SER A 231 -6.35 2.90 17.56
N GLY A 232 -6.19 2.07 16.51
CA GLY A 232 -4.89 1.54 16.08
C GLY A 232 -4.43 0.28 16.79
N GLU A 233 -5.25 -0.33 17.63
CA GLU A 233 -4.95 -1.63 18.26
C GLU A 233 -5.42 -2.78 17.35
N PRO A 234 -4.96 -4.02 17.55
CA PRO A 234 -5.46 -5.15 16.78
C PRO A 234 -6.99 -5.27 16.83
N ALA A 235 -7.59 -5.45 15.66
CA ALA A 235 -9.04 -5.55 15.55
C ALA A 235 -9.54 -6.82 16.23
N THR A 236 -10.73 -6.72 16.80
CA THR A 236 -11.50 -7.86 17.30
C THR A 236 -12.90 -7.81 16.70
N LYS A 237 -13.55 -8.97 16.61
CA LYS A 237 -14.93 -9.08 16.17
C LYS A 237 -15.87 -8.26 17.07
N GLU A 238 -15.67 -8.33 18.38
CA GLU A 238 -16.46 -7.60 19.37
C GLU A 238 -16.28 -6.08 19.19
N GLY A 239 -15.04 -5.64 18.93
CA GLY A 239 -14.74 -4.26 18.58
C GLY A 239 -15.47 -3.81 17.31
N ASP A 240 -15.43 -4.62 16.26
CA ASP A 240 -16.10 -4.37 14.98
C ASP A 240 -17.64 -4.27 15.13
N LYS A 241 -18.23 -5.15 15.96
CA LYS A 241 -19.66 -5.11 16.33
C LYS A 241 -20.02 -3.82 17.05
N SER A 242 -19.24 -3.44 18.07
CA SER A 242 -19.52 -2.25 18.88
C SER A 242 -19.46 -0.93 18.10
N LYS A 243 -18.69 -0.89 17.01
CA LYS A 243 -18.51 0.29 16.15
C LYS A 243 -19.43 0.31 14.92
N GLY A 244 -20.27 -0.72 14.74
CA GLY A 244 -21.30 -0.75 13.69
C GLY A 244 -20.81 -1.15 12.29
N PHE A 245 -19.57 -1.61 12.14
CA PHE A 245 -19.03 -2.03 10.82
C PHE A 245 -19.23 -3.52 10.53
N TYR A 246 -19.53 -4.33 11.56
CA TYR A 246 -19.77 -5.77 11.45
C TYR A 246 -20.96 -6.14 10.57
N SER A 247 -22.04 -5.34 10.61
CA SER A 247 -23.27 -5.57 9.84
C SER A 247 -23.01 -5.74 8.35
N SER A 248 -22.03 -5.01 7.80
CA SER A 248 -21.60 -5.17 6.40
C SER A 248 -21.10 -6.58 6.07
N ASN A 249 -20.31 -7.18 6.97
CA ASN A 249 -19.79 -8.51 6.76
C ASN A 249 -20.89 -9.55 6.97
N GLU A 250 -21.80 -9.30 7.91
CA GLU A 250 -22.96 -10.17 8.14
C GLU A 250 -23.90 -10.21 6.93
N GLU A 251 -24.19 -9.06 6.31
CA GLU A 251 -24.95 -8.99 5.06
C GLU A 251 -24.24 -9.74 3.92
N GLY A 252 -22.93 -9.51 3.78
CA GLY A 252 -22.11 -10.19 2.78
C GLY A 252 -22.04 -11.71 2.97
N TYR A 253 -21.94 -12.16 4.23
CA TYR A 253 -21.98 -13.56 4.62
C TYR A 253 -23.32 -14.20 4.24
N LYS A 254 -24.44 -13.56 4.59
CA LYS A 254 -25.79 -14.04 4.24
C LYS A 254 -25.97 -14.13 2.72
N PHE A 255 -25.40 -13.19 1.97
CA PHE A 255 -25.40 -13.23 0.51
C PHE A 255 -24.63 -14.44 -0.03
N ILE A 256 -23.40 -14.68 0.44
CA ILE A 256 -22.59 -15.84 0.02
C ILE A 256 -23.29 -17.15 0.36
N LYS A 257 -23.82 -17.27 1.58
CA LYS A 257 -24.55 -18.45 2.01
C LYS A 257 -25.73 -18.73 1.07
N LYS A 258 -26.55 -17.71 0.79
CA LYS A 258 -27.66 -17.85 -0.16
C LYS A 258 -27.18 -18.25 -1.56
N TYR A 259 -26.12 -17.61 -2.06
CA TYR A 259 -25.54 -17.94 -3.36
C TYR A 259 -25.09 -19.41 -3.46
N ILE A 260 -24.58 -19.97 -2.35
CA ILE A 260 -24.20 -21.37 -2.23
C ILE A 260 -25.42 -22.29 -2.12
N GLU A 261 -26.43 -21.92 -1.33
CA GLU A 261 -27.68 -22.69 -1.17
C GLU A 261 -28.48 -22.75 -2.49
N ASP A 262 -28.45 -21.67 -3.27
CA ASP A 262 -29.06 -21.59 -4.60
C ASP A 262 -28.24 -22.38 -5.65
N SER A 263 -27.06 -22.89 -5.29
CA SER A 263 -26.20 -23.73 -6.15
C SER A 263 -26.35 -25.20 -5.80
N ASN A 264 -26.56 -26.05 -6.81
CA ASN A 264 -26.61 -27.51 -6.63
C ASN A 264 -25.22 -28.17 -6.58
N VAL A 265 -24.15 -27.39 -6.70
CA VAL A 265 -22.78 -27.89 -6.91
C VAL A 265 -21.95 -27.90 -5.62
N PHE A 266 -22.34 -27.07 -4.65
CA PHE A 266 -21.65 -26.99 -3.36
C PHE A 266 -22.47 -27.66 -2.26
N SER A 267 -21.79 -28.25 -1.28
CA SER A 267 -22.42 -28.73 -0.05
C SER A 267 -21.88 -27.96 1.15
N ILE A 268 -22.77 -27.46 2.00
CA ILE A 268 -22.39 -26.78 3.25
C ILE A 268 -22.00 -27.84 4.27
N VAL A 269 -20.78 -27.75 4.79
CA VAL A 269 -20.21 -28.65 5.81
C VAL A 269 -20.31 -28.01 7.20
N GLU A 270 -20.08 -26.71 7.30
CA GLU A 270 -20.16 -25.95 8.55
C GLU A 270 -20.65 -24.52 8.26
N ASP A 271 -21.55 -24.01 9.10
CA ASP A 271 -22.09 -22.66 9.04
C ASP A 271 -22.06 -22.05 10.45
N ASN A 272 -21.27 -20.99 10.60
CA ASN A 272 -21.16 -20.25 11.84
C ASN A 272 -21.22 -18.74 11.55
N ILE A 273 -22.44 -18.23 11.49
CA ILE A 273 -22.71 -16.81 11.28
C ILE A 273 -22.10 -15.90 12.36
N ASP A 274 -21.97 -16.39 13.59
CA ASP A 274 -21.36 -15.60 14.65
C ASP A 274 -19.90 -15.31 14.32
N ASN A 275 -19.17 -16.28 13.79
CA ASN A 275 -17.79 -16.09 13.37
C ASN A 275 -17.65 -15.72 11.90
N LEU A 276 -18.77 -15.46 11.21
CA LEU A 276 -18.84 -15.21 9.77
C LEU A 276 -18.05 -16.26 8.98
N PHE A 277 -18.17 -17.52 9.40
CA PHE A 277 -17.40 -18.64 8.89
C PHE A 277 -18.32 -19.64 8.20
N LEU A 278 -18.02 -19.92 6.94
CA LEU A 278 -18.71 -20.92 6.14
C LEU A 278 -17.68 -21.90 5.58
N LYS A 279 -17.92 -23.18 5.80
CA LYS A 279 -17.15 -24.27 5.20
C LYS A 279 -18.02 -25.00 4.21
N ILE A 280 -17.59 -25.06 2.97
CA ILE A 280 -18.27 -25.77 1.90
C ILE A 280 -17.35 -26.81 1.27
N LYS A 281 -17.96 -27.73 0.55
CA LYS A 281 -17.29 -28.78 -0.20
C LYS A 281 -17.77 -28.78 -1.65
N TYR A 282 -16.82 -28.78 -2.56
CA TYR A 282 -16.97 -29.01 -4.00
C TYR A 282 -16.17 -30.28 -4.31
N GLU A 283 -16.83 -31.36 -4.72
CA GLU A 283 -16.17 -32.66 -4.91
C GLU A 283 -15.31 -33.06 -3.69
N ASP A 284 -14.00 -33.23 -3.81
CA ASP A 284 -13.06 -33.49 -2.71
C ASP A 284 -12.35 -32.23 -2.18
N ILE A 285 -12.60 -31.07 -2.78
CA ILE A 285 -12.06 -29.77 -2.36
C ILE A 285 -12.92 -29.14 -1.26
N ILE A 286 -12.26 -28.72 -0.19
CA ILE A 286 -12.84 -27.91 0.89
C ILE A 286 -12.58 -26.43 0.60
N ILE A 287 -13.61 -25.60 0.71
CA ILE A 287 -13.50 -24.14 0.61
C ILE A 287 -14.01 -23.53 1.91
N GLU A 288 -13.15 -22.79 2.60
CA GLU A 288 -13.44 -22.10 3.85
C GLU A 288 -13.48 -20.59 3.61
N ILE A 289 -14.63 -19.97 3.85
CA ILE A 289 -14.86 -18.54 3.65
C ILE A 289 -15.06 -17.89 5.01
N ARG A 290 -14.25 -16.87 5.36
CA ARG A 290 -14.32 -16.25 6.70
C ARG A 290 -13.87 -14.80 6.77
N ALA A 291 -14.38 -14.10 7.80
CA ALA A 291 -13.75 -12.89 8.32
C ALA A 291 -12.68 -13.24 9.36
N VAL A 292 -11.55 -12.53 9.32
CA VAL A 292 -10.41 -12.72 10.22
C VAL A 292 -9.98 -11.37 10.77
N TYR A 293 -9.63 -11.33 12.07
CA TYR A 293 -9.41 -10.10 12.81
C TYR A 293 -8.04 -10.08 13.48
N GLY A 294 -7.34 -8.95 13.41
CA GLY A 294 -6.14 -8.68 14.19
C GLY A 294 -5.06 -9.76 14.05
N ASN A 295 -4.62 -10.29 15.19
CA ASN A 295 -3.56 -11.30 15.30
C ASN A 295 -3.94 -12.67 14.73
N ASP A 296 -5.22 -12.93 14.43
CA ASP A 296 -5.64 -14.17 13.77
C ASP A 296 -5.23 -14.19 12.29
N ILE A 297 -4.98 -13.03 11.68
CA ILE A 297 -4.60 -12.92 10.27
C ILE A 297 -3.28 -13.65 9.97
N PRO A 298 -2.14 -13.35 10.63
CA PRO A 298 -0.91 -14.10 10.38
C PRO A 298 -1.03 -15.58 10.75
N VAL A 299 -1.87 -15.94 11.72
CA VAL A 299 -2.09 -17.35 12.09
C VAL A 299 -2.80 -18.09 10.95
N ILE A 300 -3.89 -17.55 10.41
CA ILE A 300 -4.67 -18.19 9.36
C ILE A 300 -3.97 -18.11 8.01
N LEU A 301 -3.40 -16.96 7.65
CA LEU A 301 -2.74 -16.76 6.37
C LEU A 301 -1.40 -17.51 6.31
N LEU A 302 -0.57 -17.40 7.35
CA LEU A 302 0.84 -17.81 7.32
C LEU A 302 1.14 -19.04 8.19
N GLY A 303 0.23 -19.45 9.07
CA GLY A 303 0.51 -20.48 10.08
C GLY A 303 1.48 -20.01 11.16
N LYS A 304 1.61 -18.70 11.39
CA LYS A 304 2.56 -18.11 12.34
C LYS A 304 1.84 -17.22 13.36
N ASN A 305 2.20 -17.35 14.63
CA ASN A 305 1.70 -16.47 15.68
C ASN A 305 2.61 -15.24 15.78
N ILE A 306 2.13 -14.10 15.26
CA ILE A 306 2.88 -12.84 15.16
C ILE A 306 1.93 -11.72 15.60
N ASP A 307 2.41 -10.80 16.42
CA ASP A 307 1.66 -9.60 16.75
C ASP A 307 1.67 -8.65 15.54
N ILE A 308 0.50 -8.28 15.05
CA ILE A 308 0.40 -7.37 13.90
C ILE A 308 0.91 -5.96 14.24
N ASN A 309 1.07 -5.60 15.51
CA ASN A 309 1.73 -4.36 15.92
C ASN A 309 3.20 -4.33 15.48
N ASP A 310 3.86 -5.49 15.35
CA ASP A 310 5.23 -5.59 14.83
C ASP A 310 5.32 -5.22 13.33
N LEU A 311 4.17 -5.08 12.65
CA LEU A 311 4.09 -4.58 11.28
C LEU A 311 4.21 -3.05 11.20
N LEU A 312 4.12 -2.32 12.31
CA LEU A 312 4.19 -0.85 12.33
C LEU A 312 5.64 -0.40 12.52
N LEU A 313 6.36 -0.11 11.43
CA LEU A 313 7.66 0.56 11.51
C LEU A 313 7.49 2.08 11.52
N ASN A 314 8.17 2.76 12.46
CA ASN A 314 8.09 4.21 12.60
C ASN A 314 9.43 4.95 12.92
N PRO A 315 10.62 4.55 12.38
CA PRO A 315 11.86 5.24 12.78
C PRO A 315 12.27 6.42 11.87
N TYR A 316 11.50 6.76 10.81
CA TYR A 316 11.91 7.73 9.80
C TYR A 316 11.09 9.02 9.82
N ASP A 317 11.76 10.12 9.47
CA ASP A 317 11.18 11.46 9.50
C ASP A 317 10.48 11.85 8.19
N ASP A 318 10.69 11.10 7.09
CA ASP A 318 10.27 11.46 5.74
C ASP A 318 8.82 11.93 5.68
N ILE A 319 7.90 11.17 6.24
CA ILE A 319 6.47 11.42 6.06
C ILE A 319 6.00 12.60 6.87
N TRP A 320 6.24 12.63 8.18
CA TRP A 320 5.73 13.69 9.04
C TRP A 320 6.42 15.02 8.73
N LEU A 321 7.75 15.01 8.51
CA LEU A 321 8.52 16.21 8.25
C LEU A 321 8.15 16.80 6.90
N PHE A 322 8.20 16.00 5.83
CA PHE A 322 7.96 16.53 4.48
C PHE A 322 6.50 16.86 4.22
N GLN A 323 5.55 16.25 4.95
CA GLN A 323 4.17 16.73 4.93
C GLN A 323 4.06 18.16 5.48
N LEU A 324 4.66 18.44 6.64
CA LEU A 324 4.63 19.77 7.23
C LEU A 324 5.36 20.80 6.35
N LEU A 325 6.54 20.45 5.84
CA LEU A 325 7.28 21.33 4.93
C LEU A 325 6.50 21.57 3.64
N SER A 326 5.82 20.57 3.08
CA SER A 326 5.02 20.72 1.87
C SER A 326 3.84 21.68 2.08
N ILE A 327 3.17 21.62 3.25
CA ILE A 327 2.10 22.59 3.60
C ILE A 327 2.67 24.00 3.65
N GLU A 328 3.77 24.21 4.36
CA GLU A 328 4.41 25.52 4.50
C GLU A 328 4.88 26.07 3.14
N GLN A 329 5.62 25.28 2.37
CA GLN A 329 6.14 25.68 1.06
C GLN A 329 5.02 25.91 0.04
N ARG A 330 3.95 25.12 0.05
CA ARG A 330 2.80 25.34 -0.82
C ARG A 330 2.05 26.61 -0.45
N ALA A 331 1.89 26.92 0.84
CA ALA A 331 1.27 28.18 1.27
C ALA A 331 2.06 29.39 0.77
N ASP A 332 3.39 29.36 0.87
CA ASP A 332 4.27 30.41 0.33
C ASP A 332 4.16 30.53 -1.19
N LEU A 333 4.11 29.39 -1.91
CA LEU A 333 3.94 29.36 -3.36
C LEU A 333 2.62 29.98 -3.80
N LEU A 334 1.51 29.64 -3.13
CA LEU A 334 0.19 30.16 -3.45
C LEU A 334 0.13 31.68 -3.25
N LYS A 335 0.77 32.17 -2.18
CA LYS A 335 0.79 33.57 -1.78
C LYS A 335 1.71 34.44 -2.64
N ASN A 336 2.91 33.96 -2.94
CA ASN A 336 3.99 34.78 -3.51
C ASN A 336 4.41 34.36 -4.93
N ASP A 337 3.81 33.30 -5.50
CA ASP A 337 4.27 32.63 -6.72
C ASP A 337 5.74 32.15 -6.65
N ASP A 338 6.26 32.00 -5.44
CA ASP A 338 7.63 31.55 -5.16
C ASP A 338 7.72 30.99 -3.73
N ASN A 339 8.70 30.13 -3.48
CA ASN A 339 9.00 29.62 -2.15
C ASN A 339 10.48 29.18 -2.05
N LEU A 340 10.91 28.80 -0.85
CA LEU A 340 12.31 28.43 -0.62
C LEU A 340 12.72 27.17 -1.41
N LEU A 341 11.85 26.17 -1.48
CA LEU A 341 12.13 24.92 -2.19
C LEU A 341 12.37 25.14 -3.69
N LEU A 342 11.57 26.00 -4.33
CA LEU A 342 11.75 26.43 -5.72
C LEU A 342 13.06 27.20 -5.92
N LYS A 343 13.40 28.10 -4.99
CA LYS A 343 14.67 28.84 -5.03
C LYS A 343 15.87 27.90 -4.96
N ILE A 344 15.83 26.93 -4.04
CA ILE A 344 16.86 25.90 -3.90
C ILE A 344 16.98 25.07 -5.19
N ASP A 345 15.86 24.63 -5.76
CA ASP A 345 15.83 23.88 -7.01
C ASP A 345 16.46 24.67 -8.17
N LYS A 346 16.10 25.94 -8.34
CA LYS A 346 16.68 26.85 -9.36
C LYS A 346 18.18 27.08 -9.13
N LEU A 347 18.59 27.30 -7.89
CA LEU A 347 19.98 27.54 -7.51
C LEU A 347 20.85 26.32 -7.81
N ILE A 348 20.43 25.13 -7.39
CA ILE A 348 21.15 23.87 -7.65
C ILE A 348 21.18 23.57 -9.15
N LYS A 349 20.09 23.77 -9.90
CA LYS A 349 20.06 23.57 -11.36
C LYS A 349 20.97 24.56 -12.13
N SER A 350 21.23 25.75 -11.58
CA SER A 350 22.08 26.75 -12.22
C SER A 350 23.54 26.69 -11.80
N ASN A 351 23.87 26.14 -10.62
CA ASN A 351 25.23 26.10 -10.08
C ASN A 351 25.81 24.68 -10.01
N TYR A 352 26.83 24.40 -10.83
CA TYR A 352 27.47 23.08 -10.89
C TYR A 352 28.17 22.69 -9.58
N SER A 353 28.84 23.62 -8.90
CA SER A 353 29.54 23.34 -7.65
C SER A 353 28.57 22.93 -6.55
N LEU A 354 27.41 23.60 -6.45
CA LEU A 354 26.37 23.23 -5.50
C LEU A 354 25.76 21.85 -5.81
N ARG A 355 25.63 21.48 -7.09
CA ARG A 355 25.21 20.11 -7.46
C ARG A 355 26.18 19.05 -6.95
N LEU A 356 27.49 19.29 -7.04
CA LEU A 356 28.48 18.35 -6.53
C LEU A 356 28.35 18.16 -5.02
N ILE A 357 28.16 19.25 -4.27
CA ILE A 357 27.96 19.22 -2.81
C ILE A 357 26.68 18.43 -2.46
N ILE A 358 25.57 18.67 -3.18
CA ILE A 358 24.31 17.96 -2.96
C ILE A 358 24.43 16.48 -3.30
N ASN A 359 25.08 16.13 -4.41
CA ASN A 359 25.31 14.73 -4.77
C ASN A 359 26.17 14.03 -3.73
N GLU A 360 27.20 14.69 -3.21
CA GLU A 360 28.04 14.16 -2.15
C GLU A 360 27.23 13.96 -0.85
N PHE A 361 26.39 14.93 -0.48
CA PHE A 361 25.49 14.81 0.66
C PHE A 361 24.51 13.64 0.52
N ILE A 362 23.94 13.42 -0.67
CA ILE A 362 23.08 12.26 -0.97
C ILE A 362 23.86 10.95 -0.89
N ASN A 363 25.06 10.89 -1.48
CA ASN A 363 25.93 9.70 -1.43
C ASN A 363 26.36 9.35 0.00
N GLU A 364 26.48 10.36 0.87
CA GLU A 364 26.73 10.18 2.31
C GLU A 364 25.44 9.95 3.11
N GLU A 365 24.31 9.67 2.46
CA GLU A 365 22.99 9.42 3.05
C GLU A 365 22.51 10.55 3.99
N GLY A 366 22.89 11.79 3.70
CA GLY A 366 22.53 12.96 4.48
C GLY A 366 23.24 13.06 5.85
N ASN A 367 24.37 12.37 6.04
CA ASN A 367 25.09 12.34 7.32
C ASN A 367 25.92 13.60 7.59
N ASN A 368 26.34 14.35 6.56
CA ASN A 368 27.29 15.46 6.71
C ASN A 368 26.68 16.82 6.36
N ILE A 369 25.83 17.32 7.26
CA ILE A 369 25.09 18.57 7.06
C ILE A 369 25.99 19.81 7.02
N GLU A 370 27.17 19.75 7.62
CA GLU A 370 28.13 20.87 7.68
C GLU A 370 28.66 21.24 6.29
N LYS A 371 28.68 20.30 5.33
CA LYS A 371 29.03 20.58 3.93
C LYS A 371 28.03 21.50 3.23
N LEU A 372 26.82 21.65 3.78
CA LEU A 372 25.79 22.52 3.23
C LEU A 372 25.97 23.99 3.68
N THR A 373 27.00 24.31 4.47
CA THR A 373 27.20 25.67 5.01
C THR A 373 27.27 26.75 3.93
N ASP A 374 27.93 26.47 2.80
CA ASP A 374 28.03 27.42 1.67
C ASP A 374 26.66 27.64 1.02
N LEU A 375 25.90 26.57 0.79
CA LEU A 375 24.53 26.62 0.27
C LEU A 375 23.60 27.37 1.22
N VAL A 376 23.66 27.07 2.52
CA VAL A 376 22.89 27.75 3.57
C VAL A 376 23.25 29.22 3.61
N SER A 377 24.52 29.58 3.47
CA SER A 377 24.97 30.98 3.49
C SER A 377 24.46 31.76 2.27
N GLU A 378 24.51 31.16 1.07
CA GLU A 378 23.93 31.76 -0.14
C GLU A 378 22.41 31.99 0.01
N ILE A 379 21.69 31.02 0.58
CA ILE A 379 20.25 31.09 0.84
C ILE A 379 19.92 32.09 1.96
N ASN A 380 20.73 32.14 3.02
CA ASN A 380 20.45 32.93 4.22
C ASN A 380 20.50 34.45 3.97
N ASN A 381 21.17 34.88 2.90
CA ASN A 381 21.23 36.28 2.48
C ASN A 381 19.90 36.80 1.90
N ASP A 382 18.95 35.93 1.59
CA ASP A 382 17.60 36.31 1.18
C ASP A 382 16.73 36.68 2.40
N ASN A 383 15.78 37.60 2.19
CA ASN A 383 14.69 37.93 3.13
C ASN A 383 13.69 36.78 3.24
N LEU A 384 14.16 35.65 3.77
CA LEU A 384 13.41 34.43 3.97
C LEU A 384 12.45 34.57 5.15
N VAL A 385 11.17 34.37 4.86
CA VAL A 385 10.15 34.19 5.88
C VAL A 385 10.29 32.76 6.41
N VAL A 386 10.52 32.63 7.70
CA VAL A 386 10.62 31.34 8.40
C VAL A 386 9.35 31.14 9.22
N PRO A 387 8.78 29.93 9.28
CA PRO A 387 7.65 29.65 10.16
C PRO A 387 7.92 30.06 11.61
N HIS A 388 6.88 30.56 12.29
CA HIS A 388 7.01 31.03 13.67
C HIS A 388 7.54 29.92 14.59
N GLY A 389 8.55 30.25 15.40
CA GLY A 389 9.17 29.32 16.35
C GLY A 389 10.19 28.35 15.78
N ARG A 390 10.56 28.45 14.48
CA ARG A 390 11.68 27.68 13.90
C ARG A 390 12.94 28.53 13.76
N GLU A 391 14.07 27.93 14.09
CA GLU A 391 15.39 28.50 13.79
C GLU A 391 15.64 28.48 12.28
N LYS A 392 16.08 29.61 11.72
CA LYS A 392 16.23 29.80 10.26
C LYS A 392 17.13 28.76 9.61
N ILE A 393 18.26 28.46 10.24
CA ILE A 393 19.24 27.49 9.72
C ILE A 393 18.66 26.07 9.70
N ASP A 394 18.01 25.65 10.80
CA ASP A 394 17.38 24.33 10.88
C ASP A 394 16.25 24.18 9.86
N TYR A 395 15.51 25.27 9.58
CA TYR A 395 14.49 25.26 8.54
C TYR A 395 15.07 25.06 7.14
N ILE A 396 16.14 25.78 6.80
CA ILE A 396 16.82 25.63 5.51
C ILE A 396 17.35 24.20 5.37
N HIS A 397 17.95 23.64 6.42
CA HIS A 397 18.40 22.25 6.46
C HIS A 397 17.27 21.25 6.19
N ASP A 398 16.12 21.42 6.84
CA ASP A 398 14.95 20.55 6.63
C ASP A 398 14.45 20.60 5.17
N ILE A 399 14.46 21.78 4.55
CA ILE A 399 14.09 21.95 3.14
C ILE A 399 15.12 21.32 2.20
N ILE A 400 16.42 21.39 2.52
CA ILE A 400 17.46 20.68 1.74
C ILE A 400 17.29 19.17 1.86
N TYR A 401 17.01 18.65 3.06
CA TYR A 401 16.66 17.23 3.22
C TYR A 401 15.46 16.85 2.35
N PHE A 402 14.42 17.67 2.31
CA PHE A 402 13.23 17.43 1.49
C PHE A 402 13.55 17.45 -0.01
N TYR A 403 14.39 18.39 -0.46
CA TYR A 403 14.88 18.44 -1.82
C TYR A 403 15.64 17.16 -2.19
N CYS A 404 16.65 16.80 -1.40
CA CYS A 404 17.48 15.60 -1.62
C CYS A 404 16.66 14.31 -1.54
N ALA A 405 15.66 14.23 -0.66
CA ALA A 405 14.79 13.08 -0.51
C ALA A 405 13.94 12.77 -1.75
N ASN A 406 13.74 13.74 -2.64
CA ASN A 406 13.03 13.57 -3.91
C ASN A 406 13.96 13.12 -5.06
N TYR A 407 15.25 13.46 -5.02
CA TYR A 407 16.27 13.00 -5.98
C TYR A 407 16.61 11.53 -5.75
#